data_AF-A0A1G9CZT6-F1
#
_entry.id   AF-A0A1G9CZT6-F1
#
_cell.length_a   1.000
_cell.length_b   1.000
_cell.length_c   1.000
_cell.angle_alpha   90.00
_cell.angle_beta   90.00
_cell.angle_gamma   90.00
#
_symmetry.space_group_name_H-M   'P 1'
#
loop_
_entity.id
_entity.type
_entity.pdbx_description
1 polymer ?
#
loop_
_entity_poly.entity_id
_entity_poly.type
_entity_poly.pdbx_seq_one_letter_code
_entity_poly.pdbx_strand_id
1 'polypeptide(L)' 'MGGKLQSLSNETDVVTSVARADVSVVDAAHLLGDAGELAILHGGETYRLTRTKQNKLLLTKCRNISAFESTHKLDPHP' A
#
# COMPACT_ATOMS: atom_id res chain seq x y z
N MET A 1 -26.54 -44.37 3.54
CA MET A 1 -27.09 -43.12 2.97
C MET A 1 -26.80 -41.99 3.95
N GLY A 2 -26.21 -40.89 3.48
CA GLY A 2 -26.05 -39.61 4.18
C GLY A 2 -24.97 -39.59 5.27
N GLY A 3 -23.96 -38.73 5.28
CA GLY A 3 -23.70 -37.56 4.44
C GLY A 3 -22.88 -36.56 5.26
N LYS A 4 -21.61 -36.40 4.86
CA LYS A 4 -20.89 -35.12 4.79
C LYS A 4 -20.88 -34.27 6.07
N LEU A 5 -19.82 -34.45 6.88
CA LEU A 5 -19.34 -33.44 7.83
C LEU A 5 -19.00 -32.17 7.05
N GLN A 6 -19.81 -31.13 7.22
CA GLN A 6 -19.63 -29.85 6.57
C GLN A 6 -18.60 -29.02 7.33
N SER A 7 -17.57 -28.67 6.57
CA SER A 7 -16.65 -27.56 6.71
C SER A 7 -17.34 -26.30 7.23
N LEU A 8 -16.83 -25.73 8.31
CA LEU A 8 -16.87 -24.30 8.55
C LEU A 8 -15.43 -23.88 8.78
N SER A 9 -14.83 -23.36 7.71
CA SER A 9 -13.53 -22.72 7.73
C SER A 9 -13.63 -21.54 8.67
N ASN A 10 -13.00 -21.63 9.85
CA ASN A 10 -12.75 -20.48 10.68
C ASN A 10 -11.75 -19.59 9.95
N GLU A 11 -12.25 -18.69 9.08
CA GLU A 11 -11.54 -17.46 8.75
C GLU A 11 -11.42 -16.68 10.05
N THR A 12 -10.29 -16.87 10.73
CA THR A 12 -9.83 -15.97 11.78
C THR A 12 -9.64 -14.60 11.14
N ASP A 13 -10.69 -13.79 11.26
CA ASP A 13 -10.65 -12.34 11.22
C ASP A 13 -9.71 -11.87 12.33
N VAL A 14 -8.41 -11.88 12.05
CA VAL A 14 -7.39 -11.31 12.94
C VAL A 14 -7.41 -9.80 12.72
N VAL A 15 -8.53 -9.16 13.06
CA VAL A 15 -8.55 -7.73 13.35
C VAL A 15 -7.89 -7.57 14.71
N THR A 16 -6.56 -7.48 14.67
CA THR A 16 -5.76 -7.13 15.84
C THR A 16 -6.19 -5.73 16.27
N SER A 17 -6.91 -5.65 17.39
CA SER A 17 -7.24 -4.39 18.06
C SER A 17 -5.95 -3.64 18.39
N VAL A 18 -5.56 -2.72 17.52
CA VAL A 18 -4.50 -1.76 17.77
C VAL A 18 -5.10 -0.71 18.72
N ALA A 19 -4.85 -0.88 20.01
CA ALA A 19 -5.35 0.02 21.03
C ALA A 19 -4.77 1.43 20.87
N ARG A 20 -5.66 2.42 20.78
CA ARG A 20 -5.49 3.84 21.18
C ARG A 20 -4.42 4.67 20.45
N ALA A 21 -4.72 4.96 19.20
CA ALA A 21 -4.63 6.31 18.64
C ALA A 21 -5.70 6.40 17.54
N ASP A 22 -6.27 7.58 17.28
CA ASP A 22 -7.12 7.83 16.11
C ASP A 22 -6.26 7.72 14.83
N VAL A 23 -5.87 6.50 14.50
CA VAL A 23 -5.09 6.19 13.31
C VAL A 23 -6.07 5.84 12.22
N SER A 24 -6.10 6.65 11.17
CA SER A 24 -6.87 6.35 9.96
C SER A 24 -6.43 5.01 9.39
N VAL A 25 -7.39 4.08 9.28
CA VAL A 25 -7.18 2.78 8.67
C VAL A 25 -7.45 2.89 7.18
N VAL A 26 -6.56 2.36 6.35
CA VAL A 26 -6.70 2.28 4.89
C VAL A 26 -6.39 0.88 4.41
N ASP A 27 -7.14 0.41 3.40
CA ASP A 27 -6.87 -0.86 2.74
C ASP A 27 -5.59 -0.79 1.89
N ALA A 28 -4.77 -1.84 1.97
CA ALA A 28 -3.49 -1.89 1.28
C ALA A 28 -3.63 -2.04 -0.25
N ALA A 29 -4.65 -2.74 -0.74
CA ALA A 29 -4.86 -2.88 -2.17
C ALA A 29 -5.29 -1.54 -2.78
N HIS A 30 -6.15 -0.79 -2.10
CA HIS A 30 -6.47 0.59 -2.48
C HIS A 30 -5.27 1.52 -2.42
N LEU A 31 -4.43 1.40 -1.38
CA LEU A 31 -3.25 2.26 -1.22
C LEU A 31 -2.20 2.03 -2.31
N LEU A 32 -1.98 0.78 -2.72
CA LEU A 32 -0.97 0.40 -3.70
C LEU A 32 -1.47 0.45 -5.16
N GLY A 33 -2.78 0.36 -5.37
CA GLY A 33 -3.38 0.26 -6.69
C GLY A 33 -2.89 -0.95 -7.50
N ASP A 34 -3.12 -0.89 -8.82
CA ASP A 34 -2.78 -1.98 -9.74
C ASP A 34 -1.26 -2.22 -9.89
N ALA A 35 -0.44 -1.21 -9.58
CA ALA A 35 1.01 -1.32 -9.64
C ALA A 35 1.59 -2.22 -8.52
N GLY A 36 0.85 -2.41 -7.42
CA GLY A 36 1.33 -3.17 -6.25
C GLY A 36 2.48 -2.49 -5.49
N GLU A 37 2.82 -1.25 -5.85
CA GLU A 37 3.80 -0.40 -5.19
C GLU A 37 3.38 1.08 -5.24
N LEU A 38 3.74 1.84 -4.20
CA LEU A 38 3.47 3.27 -4.06
C LEU A 38 4.75 4.02 -3.68
N ALA A 39 5.02 5.12 -4.36
CA ALA A 39 6.04 6.08 -3.96
C ALA A 39 5.47 7.08 -2.94
N ILE A 40 6.18 7.26 -1.83
CA ILE A 40 5.83 8.18 -0.75
C ILE A 40 6.94 9.23 -0.65
N LEU A 41 6.58 10.50 -0.81
CA LEU A 41 7.47 11.63 -0.61
C LEU A 41 7.35 12.11 0.85
N HIS A 42 8.46 12.15 1.58
CA HIS A 42 8.48 12.58 2.96
C HIS A 42 9.83 13.21 3.32
N GLY A 43 9.80 14.46 3.80
CA GLY A 43 11.01 15.18 4.22
C GLY A 43 12.04 15.39 3.11
N GLY A 44 11.60 15.54 1.85
CA GLY A 44 12.48 15.64 0.69
C GLY A 44 13.08 14.31 0.23
N GLU A 45 12.74 13.21 0.90
CA GLU A 45 13.17 11.87 0.55
C GLU A 45 12.02 11.09 -0.09
N THR A 46 12.37 10.04 -0.81
CA THR A 46 11.40 9.12 -1.40
C THR A 46 11.51 7.76 -0.76
N TYR A 47 10.37 7.21 -0.41
CA TYR A 47 10.20 5.85 0.06
C TYR A 47 9.32 5.10 -0.93
N ARG A 48 9.54 3.80 -1.06
CA ARG A 48 8.66 2.90 -1.80
C ARG A 48 8.00 1.96 -0.81
N LEU A 49 6.68 1.97 -0.79
CA LEU A 49 5.86 0.96 -0.15
C LEU A 49 5.52 -0.11 -1.18
N THR A 50 5.76 -1.38 -0.89
CA THR A 50 5.47 -2.49 -1.81
C THR A 50 4.94 -3.71 -1.07
N ARG A 51 4.21 -4.58 -1.77
CA ARG A 51 3.79 -5.88 -1.26
C ARG A 51 4.84 -6.93 -1.58
N THR A 52 5.35 -7.59 -0.56
CA THR A 52 6.28 -8.72 -0.69
C THR A 52 5.56 -9.98 -1.19
N LYS A 53 6.32 -10.95 -1.70
CA LYS A 53 5.78 -12.28 -2.10
C LYS A 53 5.10 -13.04 -0.95
N GLN A 54 5.43 -12.71 0.30
CA GLN A 54 4.80 -13.27 1.51
C GLN A 54 3.57 -12.48 1.94
N ASN A 55 3.03 -11.62 1.08
CA ASN A 55 1.83 -10.84 1.34
C ASN A 55 1.96 -9.73 2.41
N LYS A 56 3.19 -9.39 2.81
CA LYS A 56 3.48 -8.33 3.79
C LYS A 56 3.84 -7.02 3.10
N LEU A 57 3.59 -5.89 3.75
CA LEU A 57 4.06 -4.59 3.29
C LEU A 57 5.53 -4.36 3.68
N LEU A 58 6.31 -3.81 2.75
CA LEU A 58 7.70 -3.42 2.95
C LEU A 58 7.86 -1.96 2.54
N LEU A 59 8.43 -1.15 3.44
CA LEU A 59 8.80 0.23 3.17
C LEU A 59 10.32 0.31 2.99
N THR A 60 10.77 0.78 1.84
CA THR A 60 12.19 0.93 1.51
C THR A 60 12.48 2.37 1.15
N LYS A 61 13.50 2.97 1.77
CA LYS A 61 14.00 4.29 1.37
C LYS A 61 14.70 4.18 0.01
N CYS A 62 14.23 4.92 -0.97
CA CYS A 62 14.85 4.99 -2.28
C CYS A 62 16.08 5.89 -2.20
N ARG A 63 17.23 5.37 -2.64
CA ARG A 63 18.40 6.22 -2.86
C ARG A 63 18.18 6.92 -4.20
N ASN A 64 17.77 8.18 -4.12
CA ASN A 64 17.74 9.12 -5.24
C ASN A 64 16.70 8.80 -6.34
N ILE A 65 15.53 9.45 -6.28
CA ILE A 65 14.70 9.66 -7.48
C ILE A 65 14.65 11.16 -7.79
N SER A 66 15.75 11.66 -8.34
CA SER A 66 15.80 13.00 -8.94
C SER A 66 15.09 12.96 -10.30
N ALA A 67 13.78 12.68 -10.32
CA ALA A 67 13.01 12.56 -11.55
C ALA A 67 11.50 12.77 -11.32
N PHE A 68 11.11 13.90 -10.73
CA PHE A 68 9.73 14.40 -10.82
C PHE A 68 9.68 15.91 -11.16
N GLU A 69 10.71 16.44 -11.82
CA GLU A 69 10.55 17.67 -12.59
C GLU A 69 9.90 17.34 -13.94
N SER A 70 8.59 17.05 -13.91
CA SER A 70 7.78 17.12 -15.13
C SER A 70 7.57 18.59 -15.47
N THR A 71 8.27 19.01 -16.52
CA THR A 71 8.11 20.26 -17.27
C THR A 71 6.64 20.65 -17.47
N HIS A 72 6.14 21.55 -16.64
CA HIS A 72 4.95 22.36 -16.93
C HIS A 72 5.41 23.73 -17.45
N LYS A 73 6.14 23.76 -18.58
CA LYS A 73 6.19 24.98 -19.40
C LYS A 73 4.94 24.98 -20.27
N LEU A 74 3.87 25.60 -19.76
CA LEU A 74 2.82 26.12 -20.64
C LEU A 74 3.45 27.18 -21.54
N ASP A 75 3.31 26.95 -22.83
CA ASP A 75 3.69 27.84 -23.93
C ASP A 75 3.03 29.22 -23.74
N PRO A 76 3.77 30.34 -23.65
CA PRO A 76 3.19 31.66 -23.74
C PRO A 76 3.14 32.06 -25.22
N HIS A 77 2.03 31.77 -25.89
CA HIS A 77 1.79 32.34 -27.20
C HIS A 77 1.02 33.67 -27.05
N PRO A 78 1.52 34.80 -27.59
CA PRO A 78 0.75 36.04 -27.73
C PRO A 78 -0.35 35.91 -28.78
#